data_AF-A0AB35JRC5-F1
#
_entry.id   AF-A0AB35JRC5-F1
#
_cell.length_a   1.000
_cell.length_b   1.000
_cell.length_c   1.000
_cell.angle_alpha   90.00
_cell.angle_beta   90.00
_cell.angle_gamma   90.00
#
_symmetry.space_group_name_H-M   'P 1'
#
loop_
_entity.id
_entity.type
_entity.pdbx_description
1 polymer ?
#
loop_
_entity_poly.entity_id
_entity_poly.type
_entity_poly.pdbx_seq_one_letter_code
_entity_poly.pdbx_strand_id
1 'polypeptide(L)'
;MRPNFFLDDEDETIAKSYFKKVNSIGFVCVGLALTIITMPHPERAAWLVFAVAILYAFSHGDGYRKIVAGYLLRHKGVGGGIRLVLKVALFVFGLSLLSGIGLRILTPEVLGILP
;
A
#
# COMPACT_ATOMS: atom_id res chain seq x y z
N MET A 1 -36.47 -3.26 13.45
CA MET A 1 -35.00 -3.40 13.34
C MET A 1 -34.71 -4.77 12.73
N ARG A 2 -34.46 -4.80 11.42
CA ARG A 2 -33.99 -5.97 10.66
C ARG A 2 -32.81 -5.50 9.79
N PRO A 3 -31.87 -6.38 9.48
CA PRO A 3 -30.44 -6.10 9.66
C PRO A 3 -29.80 -5.50 8.41
N ASN A 4 -28.84 -4.59 8.63
CA ASN A 4 -28.00 -3.96 7.60
C ASN A 4 -27.00 -4.95 6.91
N PHE A 5 -27.25 -6.25 7.01
CA PHE A 5 -26.32 -7.31 6.61
C PHE A 5 -25.98 -7.28 5.10
N PHE A 6 -26.91 -6.86 4.26
CA PHE A 6 -26.69 -6.79 2.80
C PHE A 6 -25.79 -5.63 2.36
N LEU A 7 -25.81 -4.49 3.06
CA LEU A 7 -24.91 -3.37 2.77
C LEU A 7 -23.50 -3.65 3.30
N ASP A 8 -23.38 -4.45 4.36
CA ASP A 8 -22.10 -4.87 4.93
C ASP A 8 -21.29 -5.77 3.98
N ASP A 9 -21.95 -6.70 3.27
CA ASP A 9 -21.28 -7.57 2.29
C ASP A 9 -20.85 -6.82 1.01
N GLU A 10 -21.64 -5.84 0.58
CA GLU A 10 -21.31 -5.03 -0.60
C GLU A 10 -20.11 -4.11 -0.33
N ASP A 11 -20.09 -3.43 0.82
CA ASP A 11 -18.95 -2.62 1.28
C ASP A 11 -17.67 -3.47 1.42
N GLU A 12 -17.78 -4.66 2.01
CA GLU A 12 -16.64 -5.59 2.16
C GLU A 12 -16.15 -6.08 0.79
N THR A 13 -17.04 -6.30 -0.17
CA THR A 13 -16.68 -6.68 -1.54
C THR A 13 -15.94 -5.56 -2.27
N ILE A 14 -16.42 -4.32 -2.15
CA ILE A 14 -15.76 -3.13 -2.70
C ILE A 14 -14.36 -2.96 -2.07
N ALA A 15 -14.27 -3.09 -0.74
CA ALA A 15 -13.01 -2.98 -0.01
C ALA A 15 -12.02 -4.09 -0.42
N LYS A 16 -12.46 -5.35 -0.49
CA LYS A 16 -11.61 -6.48 -0.94
C LYS A 16 -11.10 -6.28 -2.36
N SER A 17 -11.96 -5.84 -3.28
CA SER A 17 -11.57 -5.55 -4.66
C SER A 17 -10.50 -4.46 -4.72
N TYR A 18 -10.68 -3.38 -3.96
CA TYR A 18 -9.69 -2.31 -3.85
C TYR A 18 -8.36 -2.80 -3.25
N PHE A 19 -8.38 -3.49 -2.11
CA PHE A 19 -7.17 -4.01 -1.46
C PHE A 19 -6.41 -5.00 -2.36
N LYS A 20 -7.11 -5.83 -3.12
CA LYS A 20 -6.49 -6.73 -4.12
C LYS A 20 -5.73 -5.95 -5.19
N LYS A 21 -6.34 -4.89 -5.75
CA LYS A 21 -5.68 -4.02 -6.75
C LYS A 21 -4.46 -3.31 -6.17
N VAL A 22 -4.59 -2.78 -4.96
CA VAL A 22 -3.53 -2.06 -4.26
C VAL A 22 -2.37 -2.98 -3.88
N ASN A 23 -2.63 -4.20 -3.40
CA ASN A 23 -1.56 -5.17 -3.14
C ASN A 23 -0.87 -5.67 -4.41
N SER A 24 -1.60 -5.76 -5.53
CA SER A 24 -0.99 -6.13 -6.81
C SER A 24 0.08 -5.13 -7.23
N ILE A 25 -0.19 -3.82 -7.12
CA ILE A 25 0.84 -2.80 -7.38
C ILE A 25 1.90 -2.80 -6.27
N GLY A 26 1.52 -3.11 -5.02
CA GLY A 26 2.44 -3.26 -3.90
C GLY A 26 3.52 -4.32 -4.17
N PHE A 27 3.13 -5.48 -4.72
CA PHE A 27 4.08 -6.52 -5.12
C PHE A 27 5.07 -6.03 -6.19
N VAL A 28 4.56 -5.30 -7.20
CA VAL A 28 5.41 -4.67 -8.23
C VAL A 28 6.38 -3.65 -7.59
N CYS A 29 5.91 -2.85 -6.63
CA CYS A 29 6.75 -1.89 -5.91
C CYS A 29 7.89 -2.56 -5.16
N VAL A 30 7.64 -3.71 -4.53
CA VAL A 30 8.70 -4.48 -3.84
C VAL A 30 9.76 -4.95 -4.83
N GLY A 31 9.36 -5.55 -5.95
CA GLY A 31 10.30 -5.98 -6.99
C GLY A 31 11.11 -4.83 -7.59
N LEU A 32 10.45 -3.69 -7.85
CA LEU A 32 11.11 -2.48 -8.32
C LEU A 32 12.05 -1.90 -7.28
N ALA A 33 11.68 -1.86 -6.00
CA ALA A 33 12.55 -1.36 -4.93
C ALA A 33 13.85 -2.17 -4.84
N LEU A 34 13.76 -3.51 -4.91
CA LEU A 34 14.93 -4.40 -4.93
C LEU A 34 15.82 -4.20 -6.16
N THR A 35 15.24 -3.80 -7.29
CA THR A 35 16.00 -3.50 -8.51
C THR A 35 16.60 -2.11 -8.46
N ILE A 36 15.87 -1.12 -7.95
CA ILE A 36 16.28 0.28 -7.90
C ILE A 36 17.45 0.45 -6.95
N ILE A 37 17.46 -0.25 -5.82
CA ILE A 37 18.51 -0.08 -4.81
C ILE A 37 19.93 -0.41 -5.33
N THR A 38 20.06 -1.24 -6.38
CA THR A 38 21.35 -1.58 -6.98
C THR A 38 21.84 -0.55 -8.01
N MET A 39 21.03 0.46 -8.32
CA MET A 39 21.38 1.52 -9.25
C MET A 39 22.30 2.57 -8.61
N PRO A 40 23.15 3.27 -9.40
CA PRO A 40 24.09 4.27 -8.88
C PRO A 40 23.44 5.52 -8.25
N HIS A 41 22.19 5.84 -8.59
CA HIS A 41 21.42 6.94 -8.02
C HIS A 41 19.96 6.51 -7.78
N PRO A 42 19.73 5.66 -6.76
CA PRO A 42 18.46 4.95 -6.60
C PRO A 42 17.32 5.86 -6.14
N GLU A 43 17.62 7.04 -5.58
CA GLU A 43 16.63 7.89 -4.90
C GLU A 43 15.61 8.46 -5.87
N ARG A 44 16.06 8.96 -7.03
CA ARG A 44 15.18 9.57 -8.03
C ARG A 44 14.22 8.55 -8.63
N ALA A 45 14.73 7.36 -8.93
CA ALA A 45 13.92 6.26 -9.43
C ALA A 45 12.92 5.78 -8.37
N ALA A 46 13.35 5.67 -7.10
CA ALA A 46 12.48 5.29 -5.99
C ALA A 46 11.34 6.29 -5.79
N TRP A 47 11.61 7.60 -5.81
CA TRP A 47 10.58 8.63 -5.71
C TRP A 47 9.61 8.62 -6.90
N LEU A 48 10.10 8.36 -8.11
CA LEU A 48 9.24 8.24 -9.29
C LEU A 48 8.28 7.05 -9.15
N VAL A 49 8.80 5.87 -8.82
CA VAL A 49 7.97 4.68 -8.63
C VAL A 49 7.01 4.85 -7.45
N PHE A 50 7.45 5.50 -6.37
CA PHE A 50 6.60 5.84 -5.24
C PHE A 50 5.42 6.71 -5.69
N ALA A 51 5.68 7.80 -6.43
CA ALA A 51 4.63 8.68 -6.93
C ALA A 51 3.64 7.95 -7.84
N VAL A 52 4.13 7.10 -8.74
CA VAL A 52 3.29 6.28 -9.63
C VAL A 52 2.42 5.30 -8.82
N ALA A 53 2.98 4.65 -7.80
CA ALA A 53 2.25 3.72 -6.94
C ALA A 53 1.12 4.42 -6.17
N ILE A 54 1.38 5.63 -5.66
CA ILE A 54 0.37 6.48 -5.02
C ILE A 54 -0.71 6.85 -6.02
N LEU A 55 -0.37 7.39 -7.19
CA LEU A 55 -1.34 7.74 -8.23
C LEU A 55 -2.19 6.55 -8.67
N TYR A 56 -1.60 5.35 -8.76
CA TYR A 56 -2.33 4.12 -9.06
C TYR A 56 -3.36 3.78 -7.97
N ALA A 57 -2.95 3.84 -6.69
CA ALA A 57 -3.87 3.59 -5.57
C ALA A 57 -5.01 4.62 -5.53
N PHE A 58 -4.70 5.90 -5.76
CA PHE A 58 -5.72 6.94 -5.82
C PHE A 58 -6.68 6.73 -7.01
N SER A 59 -6.19 6.49 -8.22
CA SER A 59 -7.04 6.32 -9.43
C SER A 59 -7.98 5.11 -9.36
N HIS A 60 -7.65 4.08 -8.59
CA HIS A 60 -8.50 2.89 -8.41
C HIS A 60 -9.35 2.94 -7.13
N GLY A 61 -9.27 4.04 -6.38
CA GLY A 61 -9.90 4.18 -5.06
C GLY A 61 -11.33 4.73 -5.07
N ASP A 62 -11.90 5.14 -6.20
CA ASP A 62 -13.17 5.87 -6.24
C ASP A 62 -14.34 5.15 -5.55
N GLY A 63 -14.46 3.83 -5.76
CA GLY A 63 -15.47 3.02 -5.08
C GLY A 63 -15.20 2.92 -3.57
N TYR A 64 -13.95 2.69 -3.18
CA TYR A 64 -13.57 2.59 -1.77
C TYR A 64 -13.72 3.93 -1.04
N ARG A 65 -13.41 5.07 -1.67
CA ARG A 65 -13.55 6.41 -1.08
C ARG A 65 -14.98 6.75 -0.69
N LYS A 66 -15.98 6.20 -1.39
CA LYS A 66 -17.39 6.41 -1.05
C LYS A 66 -17.77 5.72 0.28
N ILE A 67 -17.12 4.61 0.59
CA ILE A 67 -17.43 3.79 1.76
C ILE A 67 -16.39 3.92 2.90
N VAL A 68 -15.21 4.49 2.63
CA VAL A 68 -14.04 4.46 3.52
C VAL A 68 -14.32 5.02 4.91
N ALA A 69 -15.09 6.11 5.00
CA ALA A 69 -15.42 6.73 6.29
C ALA A 69 -16.24 5.76 7.15
N GLY A 70 -17.29 5.15 6.60
CA GLY A 70 -18.07 4.13 7.30
C GLY A 70 -17.26 2.86 7.59
N TYR A 71 -16.45 2.43 6.63
CA TYR A 71 -15.63 1.23 6.72
C TYR A 71 -14.54 1.32 7.81
N LEU A 72 -13.90 2.49 7.95
CA LEU A 72 -12.95 2.79 9.02
C LEU A 72 -13.62 2.87 10.40
N LEU A 73 -14.83 3.45 10.47
CA LEU A 73 -15.61 3.49 11.70
C LEU A 73 -15.97 2.08 12.21
N ARG A 74 -16.22 1.12 11.30
CA ARG A 74 -16.43 -0.30 11.63
C ARG A 74 -15.16 -0.99 12.13
N HIS A 75 -13.98 -0.52 11.71
CA HIS A 75 -12.68 -1.02 12.14
C HIS A 75 -12.02 -0.09 13.18
N LYS A 76 -12.82 0.56 14.03
CA LYS A 76 -12.33 1.47 15.09
C LYS A 76 -11.43 0.74 16.09
N GLY A 77 -10.39 1.44 16.55
CA GLY A 77 -9.44 0.96 17.53
C GLY A 77 -8.15 0.37 16.92
N VAL A 78 -7.14 0.18 17.76
CA VAL A 78 -5.79 -0.25 17.34
C VAL A 78 -5.84 -1.59 16.59
N GLY A 79 -6.62 -2.55 17.09
CA GLY A 79 -6.76 -3.87 16.45
C GLY A 79 -7.45 -3.82 15.09
N GLY A 80 -8.45 -2.94 14.91
CA GLY A 80 -9.12 -2.75 13.63
C GLY A 80 -8.20 -2.09 12.60
N GLY A 81 -7.42 -1.09 13.03
CA GLY A 81 -6.37 -0.47 12.22
C GLY A 81 -5.31 -1.47 11.77
N ILE A 82 -4.79 -2.30 12.69
CA ILE A 82 -3.81 -3.35 12.35
C ILE A 82 -4.38 -4.32 11.31
N ARG A 83 -5.62 -4.80 11.47
CA ARG A 83 -6.27 -5.66 10.47
C ARG A 83 -6.37 -4.98 9.11
N LEU A 84 -6.68 -3.68 9.08
CA LEU A 84 -6.78 -2.92 7.84
C LEU A 84 -5.41 -2.79 7.15
N VAL A 85 -4.36 -2.49 7.92
CA VAL A 85 -2.98 -2.45 7.42
C VAL A 85 -2.55 -3.82 6.88
N LEU A 86 -2.87 -4.91 7.59
CA LEU A 86 -2.59 -6.27 7.14
C LEU A 86 -3.29 -6.59 5.81
N LYS A 87 -4.51 -6.07 5.56
CA LYS A 87 -5.20 -6.22 4.27
C LYS A 87 -4.46 -5.54 3.12
N VAL A 88 -3.62 -4.54 3.37
CA VAL A 88 -2.79 -3.83 2.36
C VAL A 88 -1.29 -3.93 2.62
N ALA A 89 -0.86 -4.99 3.32
CA ALA A 89 0.51 -5.10 3.84
C ALA A 89 1.57 -4.99 2.75
N LEU A 90 1.35 -5.61 1.58
CA LEU A 90 2.32 -5.58 0.47
C LEU A 90 2.48 -4.18 -0.11
N PHE A 91 1.39 -3.43 -0.19
CA PHE A 91 1.44 -2.04 -0.66
C PHE A 91 2.17 -1.15 0.34
N VAL A 92 1.84 -1.25 1.62
CA VAL A 92 2.51 -0.48 2.68
C VAL A 92 3.99 -0.85 2.75
N PHE A 93 4.34 -2.13 2.62
CA PHE A 93 5.71 -2.60 2.61
C PHE A 93 6.48 -2.08 1.38
N GLY A 94 5.92 -2.21 0.18
CA GLY A 94 6.53 -1.69 -1.05
C GLY A 94 6.75 -0.17 -1.01
N LEU A 95 5.78 0.60 -0.52
CA LEU A 95 5.93 2.04 -0.33
C LEU A 95 6.99 2.37 0.73
N SER A 96 7.04 1.59 1.82
CA SER A 96 8.05 1.76 2.87
C SER A 96 9.46 1.57 2.31
N LEU A 97 9.68 0.51 1.52
CA LEU A 97 10.96 0.27 0.85
C LEU A 97 11.34 1.41 -0.09
N LEU A 98 10.44 1.82 -0.98
CA LEU A 98 10.68 2.93 -1.92
C LEU A 98 10.96 4.25 -1.18
N SER A 99 10.21 4.54 -0.12
CA SER A 99 10.43 5.75 0.69
C SER A 99 11.78 5.71 1.42
N GLY A 100 12.17 4.55 1.96
CA GLY A 100 13.47 4.38 2.60
C GLY A 100 14.63 4.54 1.63
N ILE A 101 14.51 4.03 0.40
CA ILE A 101 15.50 4.25 -0.66
C ILE A 101 15.53 5.74 -1.06
N GLY A 102 14.36 6.35 -1.27
CA GLY A 102 14.24 7.77 -1.63
C GLY A 102 14.81 8.72 -0.57
N LEU A 103 14.70 8.35 0.72
CA LEU A 103 15.24 9.10 1.85
C LEU A 103 16.70 8.73 2.20
N ARG A 104 17.31 7.80 1.45
CA ARG A 104 18.66 7.26 1.73
C ARG A 104 18.80 6.59 3.10
N ILE A 105 17.70 6.13 3.68
CA ILE A 105 17.69 5.31 4.90
C ILE A 105 18.03 3.86 4.55
N LEU A 106 17.56 3.40 3.39
CA LEU A 106 17.90 2.10 2.81
C LEU A 106 18.91 2.30 1.70
N THR A 107 20.16 1.95 1.96
CA THR A 107 21.25 1.94 0.97
C THR A 107 21.86 0.55 0.86
N PRO A 108 22.57 0.24 -0.23
CA PRO A 108 23.23 -1.05 -0.40
C PRO A 108 24.21 -1.39 0.74
N GLU A 109 24.87 -0.37 1.30
CA GLU A 109 25.83 -0.54 2.40
C GLU A 109 25.11 -0.93 3.70
N VAL A 110 23.96 -0.32 4.00
CA VAL A 110 23.14 -0.64 5.19
C VAL A 110 22.59 -2.07 5.12
N LEU A 111 22.30 -2.56 3.91
CA LEU A 111 21.78 -3.90 3.69
C LEU A 111 22.88 -4.96 3.51
N GLY A 112 24.16 -4.56 3.50
CA GLY A 112 25.28 -5.48 3.28
C GLY A 112 25.31 -6.10 1.87
N ILE A 113 24.70 -5.45 0.88
CA ILE A 113 24.61 -5.92 -0.51
C ILE A 113 25.86 -5.53 -1.32
N LEU A 114 26.57 -4.49 -0.89
CA LEU A 114 27.89 -4.10 -1.39
C LEU A 114 28.86 -3.95 -0.18
N PRO A 115 30.14 -4.32 -0.34
CA PRO A 115 31.16 -4.21 0.72
C PRO A 115 31.50 -2.75 1.07
#